data_AF-A0A286UNU6-F1
#
_entry.id   AF-A0A286UNU6-F1
#
_cell.length_a   1.000
_cell.length_b   1.000
_cell.length_c   1.000
_cell.angle_alpha   90.00
_cell.angle_beta   90.00
_cell.angle_gamma   90.00
#
_symmetry.space_group_name_H-M   'P 1'
#
loop_
_entity.id
_entity.type
_entity.pdbx_description
1 polymer ?
#
loop_
_entity_poly.entity_id
_entity_poly.type
_entity_poly.pdbx_seq_one_letter_code
_entity_poly.pdbx_strand_id
1 'polypeptide(L)' 'MCCWRKVRNVYARCGHSIKLPDEHIDCYSPTCRFSVAHPPTCGPPKCLDSCWQYHQYPQQYAPQIDDWCPDCALKQ' A
#
# COMPACT_ATOMS: atom_id res chain seq x y z
N MET A 1 1.26 10.19 4.67
CA MET A 1 -0.08 10.23 4.05
C MET A 1 -0.56 8.79 3.93
N CYS A 2 -1.86 8.55 4.10
CA CYS A 2 -2.39 7.20 4.00
C CYS A 2 -2.48 6.83 2.51
N CYS A 3 -2.04 5.62 2.16
CA CYS A 3 -2.01 5.18 0.77
C CYS A 3 -2.25 3.69 0.65
N TRP A 4 -2.75 3.29 -0.52
CA TRP A 4 -2.75 1.88 -0.90
C TRP A 4 -1.39 1.54 -1.50
N ARG A 5 -0.82 0.40 -1.13
CA ARG A 5 0.45 -0.09 -1.67
C ARG A 5 0.21 -1.38 -2.44
N LYS A 6 0.66 -1.40 -3.69
CA LYS A 6 0.72 -2.59 -4.55
C LYS A 6 2.11 -3.18 -4.46
N VAL A 7 2.22 -4.36 -3.87
CA VAL A 7 3.51 -5.04 -3.71
C VAL A 7 3.68 -6.12 -4.79
N ARG A 8 4.83 -6.11 -5.46
CA ARG A 8 5.24 -7.15 -6.42
C ARG A 8 6.63 -7.66 -6.05
N ASN A 9 6.69 -8.82 -5.41
CA ASN A 9 7.97 -9.45 -5.08
C ASN A 9 8.63 -9.98 -6.35
N VAL A 10 9.88 -9.63 -6.59
CA VAL A 10 10.70 -10.14 -7.70
C VAL A 10 11.76 -11.06 -7.12
N TYR A 11 11.74 -12.34 -7.49
CA TYR A 11 12.66 -13.35 -6.99
C TYR A 11 13.89 -13.44 -7.90
N ALA A 12 15.07 -13.08 -7.39
CA ALA A 12 16.28 -12.94 -8.19
C ALA A 12 16.80 -14.29 -8.74
N ARG A 13 16.55 -15.40 -8.03
CA ARG A 13 17.08 -16.72 -8.42
C ARG A 13 16.37 -17.35 -9.61
N CYS A 14 15.09 -17.04 -9.81
CA CYS A 14 14.29 -17.53 -10.95
C CYS A 14 13.76 -16.42 -11.86
N GLY A 15 13.91 -15.15 -11.50
CA GLY A 15 13.34 -14.02 -12.24
C GLY A 15 11.80 -13.91 -12.17
N HIS A 16 11.13 -14.80 -11.42
CA HIS A 16 9.69 -14.76 -11.29
C HIS A 16 9.24 -13.60 -10.41
N SER A 17 8.04 -13.10 -10.71
CA SER A 17 7.48 -11.98 -9.97
C SER A 17 6.04 -12.26 -9.55
N ILE A 18 5.80 -12.13 -8.25
CA ILE A 18 4.52 -12.47 -7.61
C ILE A 18 3.86 -11.20 -7.12
N LYS A 19 2.61 -10.99 -7.55
CA LYS A 19 1.77 -9.91 -7.06
C LYS A 19 1.20 -10.33 -5.71
N LEU A 20 1.42 -9.50 -4.69
CA LEU A 20 0.81 -9.66 -3.38
C LEU A 20 -0.51 -8.87 -3.31
N PRO A 21 -1.38 -9.15 -2.33
CA PRO A 21 -2.57 -8.35 -2.06
C PRO A 21 -2.23 -6.87 -1.83
N ASP A 22 -3.15 -5.99 -2.20
CA ASP A 22 -3.05 -4.57 -1.89
C ASP A 22 -3.02 -4.36 -0.36
N GLU A 23 -2.06 -3.57 0.11
CA GLU A 23 -1.91 -3.24 1.53
C GLU A 23 -2.32 -1.79 1.78
N HIS A 24 -3.17 -1.56 2.79
CA HIS A 24 -3.48 -0.20 3.23
C HIS A 24 -2.43 0.26 4.24
N ILE A 25 -1.68 1.29 3.88
CA ILE A 25 -0.72 1.94 4.78
C ILE A 25 -1.45 3.06 5.49
N ASP A 26 -1.77 2.83 6.76
CA ASP A 26 -2.35 3.85 7.63
C ASP A 26 -1.24 4.78 8.15
N CYS A 27 -1.58 6.07 8.19
CA CYS A 27 -0.71 7.16 8.55
C CYS A 27 -1.00 7.69 9.96
N TYR A 28 -2.01 7.16 10.64
CA TYR A 28 -2.49 7.46 11.98
C TYR A 28 -2.71 8.96 12.25
N SER A 29 -2.96 9.73 11.20
CA SER A 29 -3.14 11.16 11.27
C SER A 29 -4.62 11.50 11.43
N PRO A 30 -5.02 12.32 12.42
CA PRO A 30 -6.42 12.72 12.60
C PRO A 30 -6.92 13.67 11.51
N THR A 31 -6.00 14.25 10.73
CA THR A 31 -6.32 15.15 9.60
C THR A 31 -6.37 14.42 8.26
N CYS A 32 -6.11 13.10 8.25
CA CYS A 32 -6.22 12.28 7.05
C CYS A 32 -7.57 11.59 7.01
N ARG A 33 -8.40 11.84 5.98
CA ARG A 33 -9.71 11.20 5.82
C ARG A 33 -9.66 9.66 5.79
N PHE A 34 -8.55 9.08 5.34
CA PHE A 34 -8.39 7.63 5.19
C PHE A 34 -7.73 6.96 6.39
N SER A 35 -7.30 7.74 7.38
CA SER A 35 -6.69 7.25 8.61
C SER A 35 -7.74 6.72 9.57
N VAL A 36 -7.44 5.64 10.27
CA VAL A 36 -8.26 5.14 11.38
C VAL A 36 -8.40 6.15 12.53
N ALA A 37 -7.44 7.06 12.68
CA ALA A 37 -7.46 8.11 13.69
C ALA A 37 -8.33 9.32 13.29
N HIS A 38 -8.91 9.31 12.09
CA HIS A 38 -9.77 10.39 11.62
C HIS A 38 -11.08 10.43 12.41
N PRO A 39 -11.44 11.58 13.01
CA PRO A 39 -12.64 11.66 13.82
C PRO A 39 -13.91 11.52 12.94
N PRO A 40 -14.91 10.73 13.37
CA PRO A 40 -16.16 10.56 12.62
C PRO A 40 -16.99 11.85 12.58
N THR A 41 -16.70 12.80 13.47
CA THR A 41 -17.31 14.14 13.49
C THR A 41 -16.75 15.06 12.40
N CYS A 42 -15.66 14.66 11.72
CA CYS A 42 -15.10 15.38 10.58
C CYS A 42 -15.86 14.98 9.30
N GLY A 43 -16.97 15.68 9.05
CA GLY A 43 -17.81 15.55 7.86
C GLY A 43 -17.84 16.83 7.00
N PRO A 44 -18.45 16.78 5.81
CA PRO A 44 -18.64 17.97 4.96
C PRO A 44 -19.40 19.10 5.70
N PRO A 45 -19.16 20.39 5.37
CA PRO A 45 -18.33 20.92 4.28
C PRO A 45 -16.85 21.14 4.64
N LYS A 46 -16.54 21.43 5.92
CA LYS A 46 -15.20 21.87 6.37
C LYS A 46 -14.08 20.86 6.07
N CYS A 47 -14.38 19.57 6.15
CA CYS A 47 -13.41 18.52 5.83
C CYS A 47 -12.95 18.61 4.37
N LEU A 48 -13.88 18.83 3.42
CA LEU A 48 -13.56 18.86 1.98
C LEU A 48 -12.74 20.11 1.62
N ASP A 49 -13.02 21.25 2.25
CA ASP A 49 -12.30 22.50 2.00
C ASP A 49 -10.82 22.45 2.42
N SER A 50 -10.50 21.72 3.49
CA SER A 50 -9.13 21.59 4.01
C SER A 50 -8.44 20.26 3.66
N CYS A 51 -9.15 19.32 3.03
CA CYS A 51 -8.59 18.00 2.73
C CYS A 51 -7.68 18.08 1.49
N TRP A 52 -6.39 18.23 1.74
CA TRP A 52 -5.34 18.13 0.72
C TRP A 52 -5.13 16.71 0.17
N GLN A 53 -5.72 15.69 0.80
CA GLN A 53 -5.45 14.30 0.47
C GLN A 53 -6.41 13.80 -0.61
N TYR A 54 -6.12 14.18 -1.86
CA TYR A 54 -6.50 13.37 -3.01
C TYR A 54 -5.78 12.03 -2.86
N HIS A 55 -6.45 10.89 -3.07
CA HIS A 55 -5.78 9.58 -3.05
C HIS A 55 -4.62 9.64 -4.03
N GLN A 56 -3.40 9.81 -3.54
CA GLN A 56 -2.23 9.62 -4.38
C GLN A 56 -2.25 8.13 -4.70
N TYR A 57 -2.55 7.87 -5.97
CA TYR A 57 -2.72 6.57 -6.59
C TYR A 57 -1.75 5.53 -6.02
N PRO A 58 -2.15 4.25 -5.87
CA PRO A 58 -1.43 3.30 -5.04
C PRO A 58 0.07 3.26 -5.30
N GLN A 59 0.85 3.34 -4.22
CA GLN A 59 2.30 3.23 -4.26
C GLN A 59 2.65 1.86 -4.86
N GLN A 60 3.45 1.85 -5.92
CA GLN A 60 4.00 0.62 -6.47
C GLN A 60 5.31 0.30 -5.76
N TYR A 61 5.39 -0.87 -5.14
CA TYR A 61 6.58 -1.35 -4.43
C TYR A 61 6.98 -2.72 -4.99
N ALA A 62 8.20 -2.85 -5.47
CA ALA A 62 8.67 -4.09 -6.09
C ALA A 62 10.05 -4.48 -5.54
N PRO A 63 10.12 -5.11 -4.36
CA PRO A 63 11.39 -5.53 -3.78
C PRO A 63 11.99 -6.69 -4.58
N GLN A 64 13.31 -6.64 -4.73
CA GLN A 64 14.09 -7.74 -5.29
C GLN A 64 14.58 -8.63 -4.15
N ILE A 65 14.09 -9.87 -4.11
CA ILE A 65 14.34 -10.85 -3.07
C ILE A 65 15.34 -11.88 -3.64
N ASP A 66 16.49 -12.04 -2.99
CA ASP A 66 17.50 -13.03 -3.38
C ASP A 66 17.13 -14.46 -2.93
N ASP A 67 15.98 -14.93 -3.41
CA ASP A 67 15.47 -16.25 -3.11
C ASP A 67 14.71 -16.81 -4.32
N TRP A 68 14.27 -18.06 -4.21
CA TRP A 68 13.38 -18.71 -5.16
C TRP A 68 11.92 -18.35 -4.86
N CYS A 69 11.11 -18.23 -5.91
CA CYS A 69 9.67 -18.10 -5.73
C CYS A 69 9.07 -19.42 -5.18
N PRO A 70 7.90 -19.38 -4.52
CA PRO A 70 7.25 -20.57 -3.96
C PRO A 70 7.15 -21.75 -4.95
N ASP A 71 6.78 -21.47 -6.21
CA ASP A 71 6.69 -22.51 -7.26
C ASP A 71 8.04 -23.12 -7.67
N CYS A 72 9.14 -22.35 -7.59
CA CYS A 72 10.48 -22.83 -7.93
C CYS A 72 11.18 -23.47 -6.73
N ALA A 73 10.85 -23.04 -5.51
CA ALA A 73 11.32 -23.66 -4.29
C ALA A 73 10.85 -25.13 -4.20
N LEU A 74 9.65 -25.44 -4.69
CA LEU A 74 9.10 -26.80 -4.72
C LEU A 74 9.73 -27.72 -5.78
N LYS A 75 10.54 -27.18 -6.69
CA LYS A 75 11.14 -27.91 -7.83
C LYS A 75 12.65 -28.13 -7.69
N GLN A 76 13.23 -27.75 -6.55
CA GLN A 76 14.61 -28.06 -6.16
C GLN A 76 14.66 -29.36 -5.38
#